data_AF-C5B5N1-F1
#
_entry.id   AF-C5B5N1-F1
#
_cell.length_a   1.000
_cell.length_b   1.000
_cell.length_c   1.000
_cell.angle_alpha   90.00
_cell.angle_beta   90.00
_cell.angle_gamma   90.00
#
_symmetry.space_group_name_H-M   'P 1'
#
loop_
_entity.id
_entity.type
_entity.pdbx_description
1 polymer ?
#
loop_
_entity_poly.entity_id
_entity_poly.type
_entity_poly.pdbx_seq_one_letter_code
_entity_poly.pdbx_strand_id
1 'polypeptide(L)'
;MMRRGDIYSHREDPKFVVRVGEVKDGVVSFASEGGGRVHEAPAEKFGADFEVETPDARAKRLTYEKGAVTLESWGYDYQLPAWLNGSYWNGWLMPAFEKQDLLDALAKNMLYGAFFHEEGDAFIVLESGGEEMPSFDPVVLLPRILAEAGETDLHEVDVDGVTLEATIYRGRDIFRTDGTQVRVYDLGSGYYTWESATPVADPGSSPTP
;
A
#
# COMPACT_ATOMS: atom_id res chain seq x y z
N MET A 1 -9.67 -10.70 -25.37
CA MET A 1 -8.29 -11.26 -25.39
C MET A 1 -7.56 -10.63 -24.23
N MET A 2 -7.01 -11.45 -23.32
CA MET A 2 -6.28 -11.00 -22.13
C MET A 2 -4.93 -10.38 -22.50
N ARG A 3 -4.54 -9.31 -21.82
CA ARG A 3 -3.32 -8.54 -22.07
C ARG A 3 -2.61 -8.19 -20.76
N ARG A 4 -1.30 -7.94 -20.85
CA ARG A 4 -0.52 -7.37 -19.75
C ARG A 4 -1.16 -6.07 -19.25
N GLY A 5 -1.30 -5.95 -17.95
CA GLY A 5 -1.90 -4.80 -17.27
C GLY A 5 -3.41 -4.91 -17.07
N ASP A 6 -4.09 -5.85 -17.73
CA ASP A 6 -5.52 -6.08 -17.52
C ASP A 6 -5.79 -6.48 -16.07
N ILE A 7 -6.89 -5.98 -15.52
CA ILE A 7 -7.35 -6.25 -14.15
C ILE A 7 -8.53 -7.21 -14.18
N TYR A 8 -8.48 -8.19 -13.30
CA TYR A 8 -9.46 -9.26 -13.17
C TYR A 8 -9.89 -9.44 -11.72
N SER A 9 -11.17 -9.73 -11.51
CA SER A 9 -11.74 -10.10 -10.22
C SER A 9 -12.01 -11.60 -10.18
N HIS A 10 -11.78 -12.25 -9.04
CA HIS A 10 -12.17 -13.64 -8.86
C HIS A 10 -13.69 -13.76 -8.83
N ARG A 11 -14.23 -14.79 -9.48
CA ARG A 11 -15.69 -14.95 -9.62
C ARG A 11 -16.40 -15.24 -8.30
N GLU A 12 -15.76 -16.02 -7.43
CA GLU A 12 -16.35 -16.40 -6.13
C GLU A 12 -16.03 -15.41 -5.01
N ASP A 13 -14.97 -14.61 -5.18
CA ASP A 13 -14.57 -13.56 -4.23
C ASP A 13 -14.16 -12.30 -5.01
N PRO A 14 -15.13 -11.45 -5.39
CA PRO A 14 -14.84 -10.27 -6.21
C PRO A 14 -13.90 -9.25 -5.56
N LYS A 15 -13.59 -9.39 -4.27
CA LYS A 15 -12.59 -8.58 -3.56
C LYS A 15 -11.16 -9.03 -3.86
N PHE A 16 -10.97 -10.27 -4.31
CA PHE A 16 -9.69 -10.77 -4.76
C PHE A 16 -9.45 -10.33 -6.21
N VAL A 17 -8.66 -9.26 -6.36
CA VAL A 17 -8.38 -8.62 -7.64
C VAL A 17 -6.92 -8.79 -8.02
N VAL A 18 -6.69 -9.21 -9.26
CA VAL A 18 -5.37 -9.51 -9.80
C VAL A 18 -5.06 -8.69 -11.05
N ARG A 19 -3.78 -8.41 -11.25
CA ARG A 19 -3.23 -7.79 -12.46
C ARG A 19 -2.46 -8.83 -13.26
N VAL A 20 -2.74 -8.89 -14.55
CA VAL A 20 -1.99 -9.74 -15.48
C VAL A 20 -0.61 -9.13 -15.74
N GLY A 21 0.45 -9.89 -15.47
CA GLY A 21 1.83 -9.55 -15.77
C GLY A 21 2.24 -9.94 -17.19
N GLU A 22 2.00 -11.19 -17.58
CA GLU A 22 2.35 -11.73 -18.90
C GLU A 22 1.35 -12.80 -19.33
N VAL A 23 1.17 -12.95 -20.65
CA VAL A 23 0.47 -14.09 -21.25
C VAL A 23 1.39 -14.70 -22.29
N LYS A 24 1.85 -15.92 -22.06
CA LYS A 24 2.83 -16.61 -22.92
C LYS A 24 2.55 -18.10 -22.98
N ASP A 25 2.56 -18.66 -24.18
CA ASP A 25 2.40 -20.11 -24.42
C ASP A 25 1.16 -20.73 -23.74
N GLY A 26 0.06 -19.97 -23.67
CA GLY A 26 -1.19 -20.41 -23.02
C GLY A 26 -1.19 -20.34 -21.49
N VAL A 27 -0.14 -19.79 -20.88
CA VAL A 27 -0.01 -19.53 -19.45
C VAL A 27 -0.18 -18.04 -19.18
N VAL A 28 -0.85 -17.72 -18.08
CA VAL A 28 -1.06 -16.36 -17.57
C VAL A 28 -0.27 -16.22 -16.28
N SER A 29 0.63 -15.25 -16.24
CA SER A 29 1.32 -14.82 -15.02
C SER A 29 0.60 -13.61 -14.45
N PHE A 30 0.23 -13.64 -13.18
CA PHE A 30 -0.56 -12.60 -12.51
C PHE A 30 -0.18 -12.46 -11.04
N ALA A 31 -0.45 -11.30 -10.45
CA ALA A 31 -0.30 -11.06 -9.02
C ALA A 31 -1.52 -10.27 -8.52
N SER A 32 -1.75 -10.21 -7.21
CA SER A 32 -2.74 -9.28 -6.65
C SER A 32 -2.49 -7.86 -7.17
N GLU A 33 -3.55 -7.07 -7.38
CA GLU A 33 -3.38 -5.71 -7.90
C GLU A 33 -2.49 -4.86 -6.99
N GLY A 34 -2.55 -5.11 -5.68
CA GLY A 34 -1.69 -4.54 -4.65
C GLY A 34 -0.27 -5.12 -4.57
N GLY A 35 0.18 -5.84 -5.59
CA GLY A 35 1.50 -6.49 -5.60
C GLY A 35 1.54 -7.79 -4.80
N GLY A 36 2.74 -8.38 -4.73
CA GLY A 36 3.00 -9.65 -4.06
C GLY A 36 3.48 -10.75 -5.02
N ARG A 37 3.36 -12.00 -4.57
CA ARG A 37 3.87 -13.17 -5.30
C ARG A 37 3.21 -13.30 -6.68
N VAL A 38 4.02 -13.53 -7.71
CA VAL A 38 3.53 -13.90 -9.04
C VAL A 38 3.04 -15.34 -9.02
N HIS A 39 1.82 -15.54 -9.51
CA HIS A 39 1.17 -16.82 -9.73
C HIS A 39 1.10 -17.09 -11.23
N GLU A 40 1.09 -18.37 -11.59
CA GLU A 40 0.95 -18.82 -12.98
C GLU A 40 -0.17 -19.85 -13.08
N ALA A 41 -0.99 -19.72 -14.12
CA ALA A 41 -2.04 -20.69 -14.41
C ALA A 41 -2.27 -20.82 -15.92
N PRO A 42 -2.74 -21.99 -16.41
CA PRO A 42 -3.25 -22.08 -17.77
C PRO A 42 -4.35 -21.04 -18.02
N ALA A 43 -4.36 -20.41 -19.18
CA ALA A 43 -5.29 -19.34 -19.53
C ALA A 43 -6.76 -19.77 -19.44
N GLU A 44 -7.04 -21.06 -19.73
CA GLU A 44 -8.38 -21.63 -19.57
C GLU A 44 -8.81 -21.66 -18.09
N LYS A 45 -7.93 -22.13 -17.20
CA LYS A 45 -8.19 -22.13 -15.76
C LYS A 45 -8.36 -20.71 -15.23
N PHE A 46 -7.49 -19.79 -15.65
CA PHE A 46 -7.61 -18.39 -15.27
C PHE A 46 -8.96 -17.80 -15.73
N GLY A 47 -9.38 -18.05 -16.97
CA GLY A 47 -10.67 -17.57 -17.49
C GLY A 47 -11.89 -18.20 -16.79
N ALA A 48 -11.73 -19.41 -16.24
CA ALA A 48 -12.75 -20.06 -15.42
C ALA A 48 -12.85 -19.43 -14.03
N ASP A 49 -11.72 -19.10 -13.40
CA ASP A 49 -11.67 -18.59 -12.03
C ASP A 49 -11.89 -17.06 -11.95
N PHE A 50 -11.58 -16.34 -13.02
CA PHE A 50 -11.56 -14.87 -13.06
C PHE A 50 -12.42 -14.28 -14.17
N GLU A 51 -12.86 -13.05 -13.95
CA GLU A 51 -13.51 -12.21 -14.96
C GLU A 51 -12.89 -10.83 -15.04
N VAL A 52 -12.97 -10.22 -16.23
CA VAL A 52 -12.43 -8.87 -16.46
C VAL A 52 -13.14 -7.91 -15.51
N GLU A 53 -12.37 -7.12 -14.77
CA GLU A 53 -12.96 -6.12 -13.89
C GLU A 53 -13.68 -5.06 -14.73
N THR A 54 -14.97 -4.86 -14.46
CA THR A 54 -15.75 -3.83 -15.14
C THR A 54 -15.47 -2.45 -14.55
N PRO A 55 -15.66 -1.35 -15.31
CA PRO A 55 -15.52 0.00 -14.77
C PRO A 55 -16.37 0.24 -13.52
N ASP A 56 -17.59 -0.30 -13.47
CA ASP A 56 -18.48 -0.17 -12.31
C ASP A 56 -17.98 -0.96 -11.10
N ALA A 57 -17.47 -2.18 -11.30
CA ALA A 57 -16.87 -2.98 -10.23
C ALA A 57 -15.63 -2.28 -9.66
N ARG A 58 -14.78 -1.77 -10.55
CA ARG A 58 -13.61 -0.97 -10.18
C ARG A 58 -14.00 0.29 -9.41
N ALA A 59 -14.99 1.04 -9.90
CA ALA A 59 -15.46 2.25 -9.23
C ALA A 59 -15.95 1.95 -7.80
N LYS A 60 -16.73 0.87 -7.63
CA LYS A 60 -17.20 0.44 -6.30
C LYS A 60 -16.06 0.03 -5.37
N ARG A 61 -15.07 -0.70 -5.87
CA ARG A 61 -13.88 -1.12 -5.09
C ARG A 61 -12.94 0.04 -4.78
N LEU A 62 -12.93 1.08 -5.62
CA LEU A 62 -12.17 2.31 -5.36
C LEU A 62 -13.00 3.34 -4.57
N THR A 63 -14.19 2.98 -4.11
CA THR A 63 -14.92 3.75 -3.11
C THR A 63 -14.31 3.48 -1.75
N TYR A 64 -13.67 4.50 -1.18
CA TYR A 64 -13.13 4.44 0.17
C TYR A 64 -14.14 5.00 1.18
N GLU A 65 -14.21 4.35 2.32
CA GLU A 65 -14.92 4.79 3.51
C GLU A 65 -13.90 5.14 4.60
N LYS A 66 -14.20 6.15 5.42
CA LYS A 66 -13.34 6.50 6.56
C LYS A 66 -13.49 5.42 7.63
N GLY A 67 -12.37 4.98 8.17
CA GLY A 67 -12.29 4.10 9.32
C GLY A 67 -11.02 4.38 10.11
N ALA A 68 -10.57 3.39 10.88
CA ALA A 68 -9.29 3.45 11.53
C ALA A 68 -8.66 2.07 11.57
N VAL A 69 -7.33 2.06 11.68
CA VAL A 69 -6.53 0.85 11.81
C VAL A 69 -5.86 0.87 13.17
N THR A 70 -5.68 -0.31 13.74
CA THR A 70 -4.93 -0.50 14.97
C THR A 70 -3.95 -1.66 14.74
N LEU A 71 -2.80 -1.60 15.40
CA LEU A 71 -1.79 -2.65 15.35
C LEU A 71 -1.56 -3.20 16.76
N GLU A 72 -1.22 -4.49 16.84
CA GLU A 72 -0.81 -5.10 18.10
C GLU A 72 0.38 -4.36 18.72
N SER A 73 1.33 -3.91 17.90
CA SER A 73 2.48 -3.11 18.32
C SER A 73 2.12 -1.77 18.95
N TRP A 74 0.89 -1.29 18.74
CA TRP A 74 0.36 -0.08 19.37
C TRP A 74 -0.46 -0.35 20.62
N GLY A 75 -0.56 -1.62 21.04
CA GLY A 75 -1.31 -2.03 22.23
C GLY A 75 -2.83 -1.88 22.10
N TYR A 76 -3.36 -1.80 20.87
CA TYR A 76 -4.79 -1.61 20.54
C TYR A 76 -5.46 -0.31 21.04
N ASP A 77 -4.80 0.47 21.90
CA ASP A 77 -5.31 1.75 22.44
C ASP A 77 -5.15 2.92 21.45
N TYR A 78 -4.23 2.79 20.49
CA TYR A 78 -4.05 3.76 19.42
C TYR A 78 -4.77 3.32 18.15
N GLN A 79 -5.52 4.26 17.58
CA GLN A 79 -6.22 4.10 16.32
C GLN A 79 -5.71 5.17 15.35
N LEU A 80 -5.25 4.74 14.18
CA LEU A 80 -4.80 5.60 13.11
C LEU A 80 -5.93 5.75 12.07
N PRO A 81 -6.47 6.96 11.85
CA PRO A 81 -7.51 7.17 10.84
C PRO A 81 -7.03 6.75 9.46
N ALA A 82 -7.88 6.04 8.72
CA ALA A 82 -7.55 5.51 7.41
C ALA A 82 -8.75 5.54 6.48
N TRP A 83 -8.47 5.49 5.19
CA TRP A 83 -9.41 5.23 4.11
C TRP A 83 -9.35 3.74 3.79
N LEU A 84 -10.52 3.08 3.87
CA LEU A 84 -10.68 1.65 3.70
C LEU A 84 -11.65 1.37 2.54
N ASN A 85 -11.37 0.36 1.73
CA ASN A 85 -12.26 -0.06 0.64
C ASN A 85 -12.71 -1.53 0.74
N GLY A 86 -12.50 -2.13 1.92
CA GLY A 86 -12.89 -3.52 2.21
C GLY A 86 -12.08 -4.60 1.49
N SER A 87 -11.00 -4.22 0.78
CA SER A 87 -10.04 -5.18 0.20
C SER A 87 -9.16 -5.80 1.30
N TYR A 88 -8.70 -7.03 1.07
CA TYR A 88 -7.79 -7.70 2.00
C TYR A 88 -6.43 -6.99 2.05
N TRP A 89 -5.97 -6.68 3.26
CA TRP A 89 -4.62 -6.20 3.51
C TRP A 89 -3.65 -7.37 3.40
N ASN A 90 -2.72 -7.34 2.44
CA ASN A 90 -1.73 -8.40 2.22
C ASN A 90 -0.33 -8.05 2.75
N GLY A 91 -0.21 -7.02 3.60
CA GLY A 91 1.06 -6.52 4.12
C GLY A 91 1.76 -5.47 3.23
N TRP A 92 1.34 -5.27 1.97
CA TRP A 92 2.07 -4.41 1.03
C TRP A 92 1.26 -3.21 0.51
N LEU A 93 -0.05 -3.34 0.33
CA LEU A 93 -0.93 -2.21 -0.04
C LEU A 93 -2.26 -2.25 0.71
N MET A 94 -2.67 -1.07 1.20
CA MET A 94 -3.84 -0.77 2.04
C MET A 94 -3.64 -1.08 3.52
N PRO A 95 -3.88 -0.12 4.45
CA PRO A 95 -4.80 1.03 4.37
C PRO A 95 -4.22 2.28 3.70
N ALA A 96 -5.09 3.22 3.29
CA ALA A 96 -4.70 4.52 2.73
C ALA A 96 -4.81 5.61 3.81
N PHE A 97 -3.73 6.34 4.06
CA PHE A 97 -3.66 7.33 5.14
C PHE A 97 -3.49 8.74 4.59
N GLU A 98 -4.06 9.74 5.25
CA GLU A 98 -3.76 11.14 4.94
C GLU A 98 -2.37 11.51 5.52
N LYS A 99 -1.68 12.46 4.87
CA LYS A 99 -0.33 12.89 5.28
C LYS A 99 -0.26 13.24 6.77
N GLN A 100 -1.19 14.07 7.24
CA GLN A 100 -1.15 14.57 8.61
C GLN A 100 -1.34 13.45 9.64
N ASP A 101 -2.22 12.48 9.36
CA ASP A 101 -2.44 11.33 10.23
C ASP A 101 -1.13 10.52 10.41
N LEU A 102 -0.37 10.32 9.31
CA LEU A 102 0.93 9.64 9.34
C LEU A 102 2.01 10.46 10.08
N LEU A 103 2.06 11.78 9.87
CA LEU A 103 2.99 12.65 10.59
C LEU A 103 2.71 12.67 12.10
N ASP A 104 1.44 12.66 12.50
CA ASP A 104 1.06 12.60 13.90
C ASP A 104 1.42 11.23 14.53
N ALA A 105 1.29 10.14 13.78
CA ALA A 105 1.71 8.81 14.20
C ALA A 105 3.25 8.72 14.34
N LEU A 106 4.00 9.30 13.40
CA LEU A 106 5.46 9.43 13.48
C LEU A 106 5.90 10.21 14.73
N ALA A 107 5.27 11.35 15.01
CA ALA A 107 5.56 12.16 16.18
C ALA A 107 5.31 11.43 17.51
N LYS A 108 4.45 10.39 17.49
CA LYS A 108 4.15 9.50 18.62
C LYS A 108 5.03 8.24 18.66
N ASN A 109 6.01 8.11 17.75
CA ASN A 109 6.83 6.92 17.57
C ASN A 109 6.02 5.64 17.26
N MET A 110 4.89 5.79 16.58
CA MET A 110 4.03 4.65 16.21
C MET A 110 4.42 4.02 14.85
N LEU A 111 5.22 4.73 14.05
CA LEU A 111 5.69 4.29 12.74
C LEU A 111 7.22 4.28 12.75
N TYR A 112 7.80 3.10 12.94
CA TYR A 112 9.25 2.93 13.05
C TYR A 112 9.92 2.94 11.67
N GLY A 113 11.09 3.58 11.57
CA GLY A 113 11.88 3.61 10.32
C GLY A 113 11.23 4.38 9.16
N ALA A 114 10.12 5.06 9.40
CA ALA A 114 9.39 5.82 8.39
C ALA A 114 9.81 7.30 8.37
N PHE A 115 9.95 7.85 7.17
CA PHE A 115 10.33 9.23 6.91
C PHE A 115 9.45 9.83 5.83
N PHE A 116 9.13 11.11 5.93
CA PHE A 116 8.44 11.82 4.86
C PHE A 116 9.41 12.69 4.07
N HIS A 117 9.39 12.55 2.75
CA HIS A 117 10.15 13.38 1.83
C HIS A 117 9.20 14.28 1.03
N GLU A 118 9.18 15.57 1.39
CA GLU A 118 8.22 16.56 0.85
C GLU A 118 8.34 16.73 -0.67
N GLU A 119 9.55 16.92 -1.20
CA GLU A 119 9.74 17.19 -2.64
C GLU A 119 9.38 15.99 -3.51
N GLY A 120 9.56 14.78 -2.98
CA GLY A 120 9.22 13.53 -3.66
C GLY A 120 7.79 13.07 -3.42
N ASP A 121 7.05 13.78 -2.56
CA ASP A 121 5.70 13.43 -2.09
C ASP A 121 5.56 11.94 -1.75
N ALA A 122 6.43 11.46 -0.86
CA ALA A 122 6.50 10.05 -0.51
C ALA A 122 6.88 9.83 0.95
N PHE A 123 6.29 8.80 1.54
CA PHE A 123 6.82 8.18 2.76
C PHE A 123 7.82 7.08 2.36
N ILE A 124 8.92 6.99 3.09
CA ILE A 124 9.97 5.99 2.86
C ILE A 124 10.20 5.26 4.18
N VAL A 125 10.09 3.94 4.17
CA VAL A 125 10.43 3.07 5.30
C VAL A 125 11.78 2.43 5.05
N LEU A 126 12.68 2.52 6.01
CA LEU A 126 14.02 1.93 5.94
C LEU A 126 14.15 0.78 6.94
N GLU A 127 14.59 -0.37 6.44
CA GLU A 127 14.86 -1.56 7.23
C GLU A 127 16.29 -2.06 6.99
N SER A 128 16.96 -2.52 8.05
CA SER A 128 18.35 -3.00 8.01
C SER A 128 18.47 -4.54 8.03
N GLY A 129 17.36 -5.27 7.86
CA GLY A 129 17.37 -6.74 7.87
C GLY A 129 17.83 -7.37 9.20
N GLY A 130 17.74 -6.63 10.31
CA GLY A 130 18.20 -7.07 11.63
C GLY A 130 19.60 -6.59 12.02
N GLU A 131 20.29 -5.84 11.15
CA GLU A 131 21.54 -5.14 11.50
C GLU A 131 21.26 -3.83 12.26
N GLU A 132 22.29 -3.26 12.88
CA GLU A 132 22.18 -1.93 13.51
C GLU A 132 21.95 -0.87 12.42
N MET A 133 20.94 -0.02 12.61
CA MET A 133 20.65 1.06 11.66
C MET A 133 21.83 2.04 11.64
N PRO A 134 22.49 2.26 10.48
CA PRO A 134 23.59 3.21 10.38
C PRO A 134 23.07 4.64 10.60
N SER A 135 23.97 5.55 11.00
CA SER A 135 23.63 6.97 11.06
C SER A 135 23.57 7.54 9.63
N PHE A 136 22.53 8.30 9.32
CA PHE A 136 22.41 8.98 8.03
C PHE A 136 21.70 10.33 8.19
N ASP A 137 21.94 11.22 7.22
CA ASP A 137 21.16 12.44 7.07
C ASP A 137 19.97 12.17 6.12
N PRO A 138 18.71 12.25 6.60
CA PRO A 138 17.55 12.02 5.75
C PRO A 138 17.44 13.02 4.60
N VAL A 139 17.98 14.24 4.74
CA VAL A 139 18.01 15.25 3.67
C VAL A 139 18.91 14.82 2.51
N VAL A 140 19.88 13.94 2.76
CA VAL A 140 20.80 13.42 1.73
C VAL A 140 20.32 12.05 1.23
N LEU A 141 19.92 11.16 2.14
CA LEU A 141 19.61 9.77 1.80
C LEU A 141 18.28 9.63 1.04
N LEU A 142 17.22 10.32 1.48
CA LEU A 142 15.88 10.13 0.89
C LEU A 142 15.79 10.58 -0.58
N PRO A 143 16.34 11.74 -1.00
CA PRO A 143 16.38 12.11 -2.42
C PRO A 143 17.18 11.10 -3.27
N ARG A 144 18.29 10.57 -2.72
CA ARG A 144 19.11 9.57 -3.39
C ARG A 144 18.31 8.28 -3.63
N ILE A 145 17.61 7.78 -2.62
CA ILE A 145 16.75 6.60 -2.74
C ILE A 145 15.71 6.79 -3.85
N LEU A 146 15.01 7.92 -3.84
CA LEU A 146 13.98 8.19 -4.85
C LEU A 146 14.57 8.28 -6.27
N ALA A 147 15.73 8.91 -6.42
CA ALA A 147 16.41 9.02 -7.70
C ALA A 147 16.90 7.66 -8.24
N GLU A 148 17.43 6.81 -7.37
CA GLU A 148 17.93 5.48 -7.74
C GLU A 148 16.80 4.48 -8.01
N ALA A 149 15.73 4.50 -7.22
CA ALA A 149 14.56 3.62 -7.37
C ALA A 149 13.75 3.92 -8.64
N GLY A 150 13.72 5.18 -9.08
CA GLY A 150 12.90 5.60 -10.22
C GLY A 150 11.42 5.38 -9.95
N GLU A 151 10.83 4.36 -10.58
CA GLU A 151 9.41 4.00 -10.46
C GLU A 151 9.17 2.77 -9.56
N THR A 152 10.21 2.14 -9.01
CA THR A 152 10.01 1.01 -8.08
C THR A 152 9.59 1.51 -6.71
N ASP A 153 8.74 0.72 -6.05
CA ASP A 153 8.31 0.95 -4.66
C ASP A 153 9.21 0.23 -3.64
N LEU A 154 10.20 -0.53 -4.12
CA LEU A 154 11.21 -1.22 -3.32
C LEU A 154 12.60 -0.96 -3.93
N HIS A 155 13.57 -0.63 -3.08
CA HIS A 155 14.95 -0.36 -3.49
C HIS A 155 15.93 -0.71 -2.38
N GLU A 156 17.09 -1.28 -2.73
CA GLU A 156 18.17 -1.52 -1.77
C GLU A 156 19.23 -0.41 -1.89
N VAL A 157 19.67 0.13 -0.76
CA VAL A 157 20.69 1.18 -0.71
C VAL A 157 21.75 0.88 0.34
N ASP A 158 23.02 0.94 -0.04
CA ASP A 158 24.12 0.81 0.91
C ASP A 158 24.41 2.14 1.63
N VAL A 159 24.49 2.07 2.96
CA VAL A 159 24.85 3.16 3.87
C VAL A 159 25.87 2.62 4.87
N ASP A 160 27.10 3.14 4.81
CA ASP A 160 28.21 2.76 5.71
C ASP A 160 28.46 1.24 5.83
N GLY A 161 28.23 0.51 4.73
CA GLY A 161 28.46 -0.94 4.65
C GLY A 161 27.28 -1.79 5.13
N VAL A 162 26.16 -1.18 5.50
CA VAL A 162 24.88 -1.84 5.78
C VAL A 162 23.95 -1.63 4.59
N THR A 163 23.39 -2.71 4.05
CA THR A 163 22.36 -2.64 3.01
C THR A 163 21.01 -2.38 3.66
N LEU A 164 20.38 -1.25 3.31
CA LEU A 164 19.04 -0.91 3.76
C LEU A 164 18.03 -1.25 2.67
N GLU A 165 16.95 -1.93 3.05
CA GLU A 165 15.76 -2.08 2.23
C GLU A 165 14.89 -0.83 2.41
N ALA A 166 14.64 -0.11 1.32
CA ALA A 166 13.79 1.07 1.27
C ALA A 166 12.47 0.74 0.60
N THR A 167 11.37 0.78 1.35
CA THR A 167 10.02 0.72 0.79
C THR A 167 9.47 2.13 0.61
N ILE A 168 9.01 2.45 -0.60
CA ILE A 168 8.63 3.80 -1.03
C ILE A 168 7.12 3.84 -1.26
N TYR A 169 6.45 4.69 -0.49
CA TYR A 169 5.00 4.90 -0.52
C TYR A 169 4.71 6.28 -1.10
N ARG A 170 4.59 6.34 -2.42
CA ARG A 170 4.27 7.57 -3.15
C ARG A 170 2.83 8.01 -2.88
N GLY A 171 2.64 9.32 -2.77
CA GLY A 171 1.31 9.90 -2.68
C GLY A 171 0.49 9.57 -3.93
N ARG A 172 -0.78 9.24 -3.74
CA ARG A 172 -1.76 9.11 -4.81
C ARG A 172 -3.09 9.71 -4.40
N ASP A 173 -3.94 9.94 -5.37
CA ASP A 173 -5.24 10.52 -5.11
C ASP A 173 -6.31 9.44 -5.03
N ILE A 174 -7.24 9.58 -4.08
CA ILE A 174 -8.50 8.84 -4.04
C ILE A 174 -9.68 9.79 -4.17
N PHE A 175 -10.81 9.24 -4.63
CA PHE A 175 -12.08 9.95 -4.65
C PHE A 175 -12.93 9.50 -3.46
N ARG A 176 -13.48 10.47 -2.75
CA ARG A 176 -14.51 10.25 -1.74
C ARG A 176 -15.85 10.02 -2.40
N THR A 177 -16.80 9.48 -1.64
CA THR A 177 -18.20 9.28 -2.05
C THR A 177 -18.91 10.58 -2.44
N ASP A 178 -18.47 11.72 -1.89
CA ASP A 178 -18.97 13.06 -2.23
C ASP A 178 -18.33 13.66 -3.50
N GLY A 179 -17.42 12.93 -4.16
CA GLY A 179 -16.72 13.36 -5.37
C GLY A 179 -15.48 14.23 -5.11
N THR A 180 -15.14 14.53 -3.86
CA THR A 180 -13.90 15.25 -3.54
C THR A 180 -12.68 14.32 -3.62
N GLN A 181 -11.52 14.92 -3.84
CA GLN A 181 -10.25 14.20 -4.00
C GLN A 181 -9.40 14.39 -2.75
N VAL A 182 -8.72 13.32 -2.32
CA VAL A 182 -7.80 13.33 -1.17
C VAL A 182 -6.48 12.71 -1.56
N ARG A 183 -5.38 13.36 -1.17
CA ARG A 183 -4.03 12.79 -1.28
C ARG A 183 -3.79 11.80 -0.15
N VAL A 184 -3.48 10.56 -0.49
CA VAL A 184 -3.26 9.47 0.46
C VAL A 184 -1.98 8.71 0.17
N TYR A 185 -1.51 7.98 1.17
CA TYR A 185 -0.31 7.15 1.12
C TYR A 185 -0.67 5.76 1.63
N ASP A 186 -0.27 4.73 0.88
CA ASP A 186 -0.61 3.34 1.18
C ASP A 186 0.44 2.70 2.12
N LEU A 187 0.84 3.42 3.17
CA LEU A 187 1.92 3.01 4.08
C LEU A 187 1.59 1.66 4.73
N GLY A 188 2.21 0.59 4.23
CA GLY A 188 2.20 -0.73 4.83
C GLY A 188 3.19 -0.77 5.99
N SER A 189 2.74 -1.15 7.18
CA SER A 189 3.62 -1.34 8.33
C SER A 189 4.40 -2.66 8.24
N GLY A 190 5.23 -2.81 7.20
CA GLY A 190 6.22 -3.91 7.07
C GLY A 190 5.68 -5.32 7.34
N TYR A 191 6.57 -6.24 7.72
CA TYR A 191 6.34 -7.68 7.87
C TYR A 191 5.35 -8.13 8.97
N TYR A 192 4.49 -7.25 9.50
CA TYR A 192 3.63 -7.55 10.64
C TYR A 192 2.16 -7.75 10.23
N THR A 193 1.87 -9.00 9.89
CA THR A 193 0.69 -9.79 10.29
C THR A 193 -0.54 -9.08 10.89
N TRP A 194 -1.65 -9.12 10.13
CA TRP A 194 -3.06 -9.50 10.48
C TRP A 194 -3.75 -8.74 11.66
N GLU A 195 -5.05 -8.44 11.72
CA GLU A 195 -6.27 -9.11 11.26
C GLU A 195 -7.47 -8.15 11.55
N SER A 196 -8.32 -7.87 10.54
CA SER A 196 -9.53 -7.01 10.58
C SER A 196 -9.34 -5.49 10.73
N ALA A 197 -9.51 -4.76 9.62
CA ALA A 197 -9.92 -3.36 9.68
C ALA A 197 -11.42 -3.32 10.00
N THR A 198 -11.78 -2.92 11.22
CA THR A 198 -13.19 -2.75 11.59
C THR A 198 -13.60 -1.31 11.25
N PRO A 199 -14.68 -1.09 10.48
CA PRO A 199 -15.24 0.24 10.31
C PRO A 199 -15.52 0.83 11.70
N VAL A 200 -14.85 1.93 12.05
CA VAL A 200 -15.14 2.64 13.28
C VAL A 200 -16.32 3.56 13.00
N ALA A 201 -17.27 3.62 13.93
CA ALA A 201 -18.31 4.65 13.87
C ALA A 201 -17.61 6.02 13.93
N ASP A 202 -17.83 6.80 12.87
CA ASP A 202 -17.46 8.21 12.67
C ASP A 202 -16.59 8.81 13.80
N PRO A 203 -15.25 8.92 13.61
CA PRO A 203 -14.44 9.66 14.57
C PRO A 203 -14.91 11.10 14.49
N GLY A 204 -15.69 11.52 15.50
CA GLY A 204 -16.30 12.83 15.59
C GLY A 204 -15.30 13.88 15.12
N SER A 205 -15.75 14.70 14.16
CA SER A 205 -15.02 15.73 13.45
C SER A 205 -13.78 16.22 14.19
N SER A 206 -12.61 16.10 13.55
CA SER A 206 -11.41 16.81 13.99
C SER A 206 -11.79 18.24 14.40
N PRO A 207 -11.37 18.73 15.58
CA PRO A 207 -11.68 20.08 15.96
C PRO A 207 -11.11 21.04 14.91
N THR A 208 -12.01 21.78 14.27
CA THR A 208 -11.72 22.92 13.39
C THR A 208 -10.80 23.90 14.13
N PRO A 209 -9.83 24.55 13.45
CA PRO A 209 -8.73 25.31 14.07
C PRO A 209 -9.13 26.39 15.07
#